data_AF-A0A3A8L7T9-F1
#
_entry.id   AF-A0A3A8L7T9-F1
#
_cell.length_a   1.000
_cell.length_b   1.000
_cell.length_c   1.000
_cell.angle_alpha   90.00
_cell.angle_beta   90.00
_cell.angle_gamma   90.00
#
_symmetry.space_group_name_H-M   'P 1'
#
loop_
_entity.id
_entity.type
_entity.pdbx_description
1 polymer ?
#
loop_
_entity_poly.entity_id
_entity_poly.type
_entity_poly.pdbx_seq_one_letter_code
_entity_poly.pdbx_strand_id
1 'polypeptide(L)'
;MKLSLRLSALLLAGVSVLGLGCEGAGARDPLNAIEAGAQVSVAPELAQVEQGAVGDTFLRCTQPQDGSYLEVVQTATGYEAATVTEAYDPWDCRCTYQQRVVLGQYTRCNRSTVDPRILNCFRIEPNGTTGKVVLSTTRVQKTQMVIGGTQTVSYSELSIAAINQDPGQTPRKDFTYTLSDCQ
;
A
#
# COMPACT_ATOMS: atom_id res chain seq x y z
N MET A 1 -3.11 -78.24 -5.92
CA MET A 1 -4.12 -77.82 -6.92
C MET A 1 -4.80 -76.56 -6.36
N LYS A 2 -4.65 -75.39 -7.01
CA LYS A 2 -5.64 -74.74 -7.91
C LYS A 2 -7.04 -74.69 -7.25
N LEU A 3 -7.82 -73.61 -7.16
CA LEU A 3 -7.98 -72.30 -7.81
C LEU A 3 -9.09 -71.63 -6.94
N SER A 4 -8.95 -70.43 -6.38
CA SER A 4 -9.33 -69.12 -6.96
C SER A 4 -10.79 -68.64 -6.76
N LEU A 5 -10.89 -67.31 -6.70
CA LEU A 5 -12.01 -66.38 -6.97
C LEU A 5 -12.86 -65.90 -5.77
N ARG A 6 -12.71 -64.63 -5.33
CA ARG A 6 -13.26 -63.33 -5.87
C ARG A 6 -14.71 -63.11 -5.36
N LEU A 7 -15.24 -61.94 -5.00
CA LEU A 7 -14.88 -60.51 -5.00
C LEU A 7 -15.98 -59.74 -4.21
N SER A 8 -15.68 -58.51 -3.78
CA SER A 8 -16.61 -57.37 -3.54
C SER A 8 -17.36 -57.34 -2.18
N ALA A 9 -17.55 -56.22 -1.49
CA ALA A 9 -17.73 -54.83 -1.95
C ALA A 9 -17.55 -53.78 -0.83
N LEU A 10 -17.36 -52.52 -1.28
CA LEU A 10 -17.74 -51.24 -0.65
C LEU A 10 -16.90 -50.68 0.50
N LEU A 11 -15.95 -49.80 0.15
CA LEU A 11 -15.55 -48.65 0.98
C LEU A 11 -15.85 -47.37 0.20
N LEU A 12 -16.87 -46.64 0.65
CA LEU A 12 -17.23 -45.30 0.19
C LEU A 12 -16.73 -44.27 1.21
N ALA A 13 -16.18 -43.20 0.66
CA ALA A 13 -16.11 -41.83 1.18
C ALA A 13 -15.24 -41.53 2.42
N GLY A 14 -14.23 -40.69 2.20
CA GLY A 14 -13.46 -40.02 3.24
C GLY A 14 -12.38 -39.12 2.64
N VAL A 15 -12.78 -38.08 1.91
CA VAL A 15 -11.88 -36.98 1.52
C VAL A 15 -11.63 -36.16 2.79
N SER A 16 -10.55 -36.46 3.52
CA SER A 16 -10.05 -35.58 4.58
C SER A 16 -9.14 -34.54 3.95
N VAL A 17 -9.72 -33.36 3.82
CA VAL A 17 -9.11 -32.08 3.45
C VAL A 17 -7.85 -31.83 4.27
N LEU A 18 -6.79 -31.40 3.58
CA LEU A 18 -5.61 -30.74 4.16
C LEU A 18 -6.06 -29.47 4.88
N GLY A 19 -6.42 -29.60 6.15
CA GLY A 19 -6.57 -28.49 7.08
C GLY A 19 -5.30 -28.33 7.89
N LEU A 20 -4.28 -27.65 7.35
CA LEU A 20 -3.30 -26.96 8.19
C LEU A 20 -4.00 -25.71 8.72
N GLY A 21 -4.85 -25.94 9.72
CA GLY A 21 -5.45 -24.90 10.52
C GLY A 21 -4.35 -24.17 11.28
N CYS A 22 -4.40 -22.84 11.19
CA CYS A 22 -3.78 -21.93 12.14
C CYS A 22 -4.43 -22.17 13.51
N GLU A 23 -4.06 -23.25 14.20
CA GLU A 23 -4.52 -23.56 15.56
C GLU A 23 -3.60 -22.84 16.55
N GLY A 24 -4.21 -22.02 17.42
CA GLY A 24 -3.55 -21.52 18.62
C GLY A 24 -3.53 -20.00 18.83
N ALA A 25 -4.44 -19.21 18.26
CA ALA A 25 -4.71 -17.85 18.76
C ALA A 25 -5.62 -17.90 20.00
N GLY A 26 -5.18 -18.62 21.04
CA GLY A 26 -5.75 -18.58 22.37
C GLY A 26 -4.87 -17.75 23.30
N ALA A 27 -4.77 -16.44 23.06
CA ALA A 27 -4.28 -15.45 24.02
C ALA A 27 -4.39 -14.03 23.43
N ARG A 28 -5.60 -13.61 23.04
CA ARG A 28 -5.93 -12.18 22.97
C ARG A 28 -6.57 -11.79 24.30
N ASP A 29 -5.74 -11.69 25.33
CA ASP A 29 -6.09 -10.93 26.54
C ASP A 29 -4.83 -10.20 27.02
N PRO A 30 -4.76 -8.85 26.90
CA PRO A 30 -3.56 -8.09 27.20
C PRO A 30 -3.17 -8.05 28.69
N LEU A 31 -3.94 -8.66 29.60
CA LEU A 31 -3.59 -8.74 31.03
C LEU A 31 -2.64 -9.89 31.42
N ASN A 32 -2.48 -10.94 30.59
CA ASN A 32 -1.65 -12.10 30.97
C ASN A 32 -0.15 -11.97 30.63
N ALA A 33 0.27 -10.92 29.92
CA ALA A 33 1.68 -10.75 29.52
C ALA A 33 2.56 -10.13 30.62
N ILE A 34 1.99 -9.63 31.72
CA ILE A 34 2.74 -8.98 32.81
C ILE A 34 3.19 -10.00 33.88
N GLU A 35 2.53 -11.16 33.99
CA GLU A 35 2.85 -12.16 35.03
C GLU A 35 3.95 -13.17 34.64
N ALA A 36 4.43 -13.18 33.40
CA ALA A 36 5.33 -14.22 32.92
C ALA A 36 6.83 -13.92 33.09
N GLY A 37 7.23 -12.78 33.66
CA GLY A 37 8.61 -12.50 34.09
C GLY A 37 9.73 -12.78 33.07
N ALA A 38 9.40 -12.87 31.78
CA ALA A 38 10.30 -13.40 30.78
C ALA A 38 11.21 -12.28 30.26
N GLN A 39 12.46 -12.29 30.72
CA GLN A 39 13.54 -11.57 30.05
C GLN A 39 13.71 -12.14 28.64
N VAL A 40 13.07 -11.52 27.65
CA VAL A 40 13.37 -11.78 26.24
C VAL A 40 14.66 -11.06 25.92
N SER A 41 15.76 -11.83 25.96
CA SER A 41 17.07 -11.44 25.44
C SER A 41 16.92 -11.10 23.96
N VAL A 42 16.96 -9.81 23.62
CA VAL A 42 17.01 -9.33 22.24
C VAL A 42 18.43 -9.52 21.73
N ALA A 43 18.66 -10.61 20.99
CA ALA A 43 19.85 -10.74 20.15
C ALA A 43 19.69 -9.84 18.91
N PRO A 44 20.64 -8.94 18.61
CA PRO A 44 20.48 -7.94 17.58
C PRO A 44 21.00 -8.49 16.26
N GLU A 45 20.15 -9.06 15.42
CA GLU A 45 20.48 -9.18 14.00
C GLU A 45 19.25 -9.58 13.20
N LEU A 46 18.66 -8.56 12.59
CA LEU A 46 18.28 -8.48 11.17
C LEU A 46 17.52 -7.17 11.04
N ALA A 47 18.27 -6.06 11.06
CA ALA A 47 17.81 -4.82 10.47
C ALA A 47 17.62 -5.09 8.97
N GLN A 48 16.44 -5.61 8.61
CA GLN A 48 15.99 -5.66 7.23
C GLN A 48 15.89 -4.21 6.76
N VAL A 49 16.95 -3.81 6.05
CA VAL A 49 17.10 -2.66 5.17
C VAL A 49 15.91 -1.70 5.24
N GLU A 50 16.06 -0.64 6.03
CA GLU A 50 15.35 0.60 5.76
C GLU A 50 15.72 1.04 4.33
N GLN A 51 14.97 0.56 3.32
CA GLN A 51 14.75 1.34 2.11
C GLN A 51 13.68 2.40 2.44
N GLY A 52 13.91 3.15 3.51
CA GLY A 52 13.37 4.49 3.63
C GLY A 52 13.92 5.27 2.44
N ALA A 53 13.04 5.91 1.68
CA ALA A 53 13.44 6.78 0.60
C ALA A 53 14.54 7.73 1.09
N VAL A 54 15.75 7.59 0.54
CA VAL A 54 16.86 8.49 0.83
C VAL A 54 16.60 9.80 0.07
N GLY A 55 15.78 10.67 0.66
CA GLY A 55 15.59 12.04 0.20
C GLY A 55 14.33 12.72 0.74
N ASP A 56 14.27 14.03 0.55
CA ASP A 56 13.20 14.88 1.10
C ASP A 56 11.83 14.49 0.53
N THR A 57 10.85 14.31 1.41
CA THR A 57 9.45 14.07 1.02
C THR A 57 8.88 15.31 0.35
N PHE A 58 8.40 15.15 -0.88
CA PHE A 58 7.81 16.20 -1.71
C PHE A 58 6.30 16.34 -1.54
N LEU A 59 5.63 15.21 -1.33
CA LEU A 59 4.22 15.11 -1.00
C LEU A 59 4.02 13.83 -0.22
N ARG A 60 3.22 13.85 0.84
CA ARG A 60 2.70 12.65 1.49
C ARG A 60 1.22 12.80 1.77
N CYS A 61 0.42 11.90 1.22
CA CYS A 61 -1.01 11.81 1.46
C CYS A 61 -1.33 10.50 2.17
N THR A 62 -1.88 10.58 3.37
CA THR A 62 -2.17 9.40 4.20
C THR A 62 -3.66 9.08 4.17
N GLN A 63 -4.00 7.82 3.97
CA GLN A 63 -5.35 7.30 4.06
C GLN A 63 -5.65 6.96 5.54
N PRO A 64 -6.58 7.66 6.20
CA PRO A 64 -6.79 7.51 7.65
C PRO A 64 -7.39 6.15 8.05
N GLN A 65 -8.01 5.41 7.13
CA GLN A 65 -8.71 4.15 7.41
C GLN A 65 -7.76 2.99 7.66
N ASP A 66 -6.65 2.92 6.91
CA ASP A 66 -5.72 1.79 6.92
C ASP A 66 -4.25 2.22 7.10
N GLY A 67 -4.00 3.53 7.23
CA GLY A 67 -2.65 4.06 7.39
C GLY A 67 -1.78 3.97 6.13
N SER A 68 -2.33 3.48 5.01
CA SER A 68 -1.65 3.50 3.73
C SER A 68 -1.39 4.94 3.29
N TYR A 69 -0.37 5.15 2.47
CA TYR A 69 -0.07 6.49 1.99
C TYR A 69 0.51 6.50 0.59
N LEU A 70 0.24 7.57 -0.14
CA LEU A 70 0.99 7.92 -1.33
C LEU A 70 2.07 8.91 -0.93
N GLU A 71 3.28 8.69 -1.41
CA GLU A 71 4.35 9.67 -1.28
C GLU A 71 5.04 9.96 -2.61
N VAL A 72 5.52 11.18 -2.72
CA VAL A 72 6.47 11.61 -3.72
C VAL A 72 7.73 12.00 -2.97
N VAL A 73 8.86 11.44 -3.35
CA VAL A 73 10.15 11.66 -2.69
C VAL A 73 11.17 12.14 -3.71
N GLN A 74 12.03 13.07 -3.30
CA GLN A 74 13.20 13.40 -4.10
C GLN A 74 14.24 12.29 -3.95
N THR A 75 14.88 11.91 -5.05
CA THR A 75 15.95 10.90 -5.09
C THR A 75 17.21 11.54 -5.70
N ALA A 76 18.34 10.82 -5.66
CA ALA A 76 19.59 11.29 -6.24
C ALA A 76 19.48 11.66 -7.74
N THR A 77 18.57 11.03 -8.48
CA THR A 77 18.43 11.18 -9.94
C THR A 77 17.15 11.90 -10.36
N GLY A 78 16.31 12.34 -9.43
CA GLY A 78 15.04 12.98 -9.74
C GLY A 78 14.01 12.78 -8.62
N TYR A 79 12.86 12.22 -8.97
CA TYR A 79 11.73 12.01 -8.07
C TYR A 79 11.11 10.64 -8.29
N GLU A 80 10.58 10.07 -7.22
CA GLU A 80 9.83 8.82 -7.29
C GLU A 80 8.48 9.03 -6.59
N ALA A 81 7.41 8.51 -7.20
CA ALA A 81 6.12 8.41 -6.54
C ALA A 81 5.78 6.95 -6.29
N ALA A 82 5.24 6.67 -5.11
CA ALA A 82 4.86 5.32 -4.73
C ALA A 82 3.65 5.34 -3.79
N THR A 83 2.92 4.23 -3.79
CA THR A 83 1.97 3.90 -2.71
C THR A 83 2.64 2.93 -1.74
N VAL A 84 2.47 3.18 -0.45
CA VAL A 84 2.95 2.33 0.63
C VAL A 84 1.75 1.84 1.41
N THR A 85 1.64 0.52 1.56
CA THR A 85 0.56 -0.16 2.26
C THR A 85 1.15 -1.16 3.24
N GLU A 86 0.48 -1.39 4.37
CA GLU A 86 0.83 -2.50 5.24
C GLU A 86 0.32 -3.82 4.62
N ALA A 87 1.21 -4.79 4.48
CA ALA A 87 0.91 -6.11 3.93
C ALA A 87 1.30 -7.19 4.95
N TYR A 88 0.55 -8.30 4.92
CA TYR A 88 0.79 -9.45 5.78
C TYR A 88 1.73 -10.45 5.10
N ASP A 89 2.71 -10.98 5.83
CA ASP A 89 3.56 -12.06 5.32
C ASP A 89 2.85 -13.42 5.50
N PRO A 90 2.49 -14.12 4.40
CA PRO A 90 1.84 -15.42 4.50
C PRO A 90 2.74 -16.53 5.06
N TRP A 91 4.07 -16.35 5.09
CA TRP A 91 5.04 -17.32 5.60
C TRP A 91 5.44 -17.06 7.04
N ASP A 92 5.32 -15.81 7.50
CA ASP A 92 5.51 -15.42 8.89
C ASP A 92 4.22 -14.80 9.44
N CYS A 93 3.38 -15.66 10.03
CA CYS A 93 2.04 -15.29 10.48
C CYS A 93 1.96 -14.24 11.61
N ARG A 94 3.10 -13.71 12.05
CA ARG A 94 3.22 -12.69 13.10
C ARG A 94 3.73 -11.36 12.60
N CYS A 95 4.10 -11.26 11.31
CA CYS A 95 4.77 -10.09 10.76
C CYS A 95 3.92 -9.41 9.69
N THR A 96 3.75 -8.10 9.84
CA THR A 96 3.35 -7.20 8.77
C THR A 96 4.58 -6.44 8.28
N TYR A 97 4.60 -6.09 7.00
CA TYR A 97 5.66 -5.30 6.39
C TYR A 97 5.06 -4.18 5.54
N GLN A 98 5.84 -3.12 5.31
CA GLN A 98 5.44 -2.07 4.39
C GLN A 98 5.70 -2.52 2.95
N GLN A 99 4.63 -2.79 2.22
CA GLN A 99 4.68 -3.02 0.79
C GLN A 99 4.71 -1.67 0.07
N ARG A 100 5.77 -1.44 -0.69
CA ARG A 100 5.93 -0.26 -1.55
C ARG A 100 5.66 -0.63 -3.01
N VAL A 101 4.81 0.14 -3.68
CA VAL A 101 4.54 0.01 -5.12
C VAL A 101 4.86 1.32 -5.81
N VAL A 102 5.90 1.32 -6.64
CA VAL A 102 6.33 2.49 -7.42
C VAL A 102 5.31 2.76 -8.54
N LEU A 103 4.79 3.99 -8.55
CA LEU A 103 3.87 4.48 -9.57
C LEU A 103 4.62 5.03 -10.78
N GLY A 104 5.77 5.64 -10.55
CA GLY A 104 6.63 6.18 -11.60
C GLY A 104 7.87 6.88 -11.06
N GLN A 105 8.82 7.07 -11.96
CA GLN A 105 10.03 7.86 -11.73
C GLN A 105 10.02 9.06 -12.67
N TYR A 106 10.37 10.22 -12.13
CA TYR A 106 10.25 11.50 -12.79
C TYR A 106 11.57 12.24 -12.71
N THR A 107 11.92 12.97 -13.77
CA THR A 107 13.15 13.80 -13.78
C THR A 107 12.88 15.19 -13.23
N ARG A 108 11.63 15.65 -13.27
CA ARG A 108 11.23 16.99 -12.84
C ARG A 108 9.89 16.97 -12.14
N CYS A 109 9.79 17.73 -11.05
CA CYS A 109 8.55 18.02 -10.35
C CYS A 109 8.44 19.52 -10.11
N ASN A 110 7.35 20.13 -10.55
CA ASN A 110 7.04 21.53 -10.31
C ASN A 110 5.96 21.61 -9.23
N ARG A 111 6.23 22.30 -8.12
CA ARG A 111 5.22 22.64 -7.11
C ARG A 111 4.57 23.98 -7.43
N SER A 112 3.28 24.10 -7.17
CA SER A 112 2.57 25.37 -7.23
C SER A 112 3.06 26.30 -6.12
N THR A 113 3.11 27.59 -6.43
CA THR A 113 3.44 28.64 -5.45
C THR A 113 2.27 28.98 -4.53
N VAL A 114 1.04 28.59 -4.92
CA VAL A 114 -0.19 28.88 -4.15
C VAL A 114 -0.48 27.78 -3.13
N ASP A 115 -0.20 26.54 -3.46
CA ASP A 115 -0.41 25.38 -2.59
C ASP A 115 0.67 24.33 -2.88
N PRO A 116 1.60 24.06 -1.94
CA PRO A 116 2.74 23.17 -2.18
C PRO A 116 2.34 21.72 -2.43
N ARG A 117 1.11 21.33 -2.07
CA ARG A 117 0.55 19.98 -2.35
C ARG A 117 0.19 19.80 -3.82
N ILE A 118 0.06 20.91 -4.56
CA ILE A 118 -0.23 20.90 -5.98
C ILE A 118 1.08 20.82 -6.76
N LEU A 119 1.37 19.62 -7.22
CA LEU A 119 2.55 19.26 -7.97
C LEU A 119 2.21 18.62 -9.32
N ASN A 120 3.09 18.88 -10.28
CA ASN A 120 3.15 18.23 -11.58
C ASN A 120 4.56 17.67 -11.79
N CYS A 121 4.66 16.35 -11.78
CA CYS A 121 5.86 15.60 -12.03
C CYS A 121 5.82 14.93 -13.41
N PHE A 122 6.93 14.93 -14.11
CA PHE A 122 7.03 14.29 -15.42
C PHE A 122 8.45 13.82 -15.70
N ARG A 123 8.56 12.73 -16.45
CA ARG A 123 9.83 12.28 -17.00
C ARG A 123 10.16 13.09 -18.25
N ILE A 124 11.39 13.55 -18.38
CA ILE A 124 11.93 14.17 -19.59
C ILE A 124 12.69 13.07 -20.32
N GLU A 125 12.29 12.79 -21.56
CA GLU A 125 12.94 11.81 -22.41
C GLU A 125 14.30 12.35 -22.90
N PRO A 126 15.23 11.50 -23.35
CA PRO A 126 16.57 11.93 -23.78
C PRO A 126 16.58 13.00 -24.89
N ASN A 127 15.50 13.09 -25.67
CA ASN A 127 15.29 14.10 -26.71
C ASN A 127 14.81 15.47 -26.17
N GLY A 128 14.68 15.62 -24.85
CA GLY A 128 14.20 16.83 -24.18
C GLY A 128 12.68 17.01 -24.14
N THR A 129 11.90 16.07 -24.68
CA THR A 129 10.43 16.14 -24.64
C THR A 129 9.87 15.57 -23.34
N THR A 130 8.70 16.07 -22.94
CA THR A 130 7.93 15.47 -21.84
C THR A 130 7.52 14.05 -22.23
N GLY A 131 7.91 13.08 -21.42
CA GLY A 131 7.67 11.66 -21.61
C GLY A 131 6.27 11.21 -21.20
N LYS A 132 6.06 9.91 -21.28
CA LYS A 132 4.75 9.25 -21.06
C LYS A 132 4.49 8.89 -19.59
N VAL A 133 5.38 9.29 -18.70
CA VAL A 133 5.28 9.06 -17.26
C VAL A 133 5.08 10.40 -16.58
N VAL A 134 3.88 10.61 -16.04
CA VAL A 134 3.40 11.87 -15.51
C VAL A 134 2.66 11.62 -14.20
N LEU A 135 2.86 12.47 -13.21
CA LEU A 135 2.01 12.54 -12.04
C LEU A 135 1.51 13.97 -11.89
N SER A 136 0.19 14.12 -11.84
CA SER A 136 -0.45 15.41 -11.72
C SER A 136 -1.38 15.39 -10.53
N THR A 137 -1.34 16.46 -9.75
CA THR A 137 -2.24 16.66 -8.61
C THR A 137 -3.11 17.88 -8.85
N THR A 138 -4.36 17.81 -8.43
CA THR A 138 -5.35 18.87 -8.63
C THR A 138 -6.17 19.03 -7.36
N ARG A 139 -6.31 20.26 -6.89
CA ARG A 139 -7.22 20.60 -5.80
C ARG A 139 -8.63 20.67 -6.35
N VAL A 140 -9.54 19.90 -5.77
CA VAL A 140 -10.96 19.92 -6.11
C VAL A 140 -11.74 20.41 -4.91
N GLN A 141 -12.50 21.49 -5.08
CA GLN A 141 -13.38 22.01 -4.05
C GLN A 141 -14.81 21.60 -4.37
N LYS A 142 -15.41 20.82 -3.47
CA LYS A 142 -16.79 20.34 -3.61
C LYS A 142 -17.67 21.04 -2.59
N THR A 143 -18.84 21.42 -3.04
CA THR A 143 -19.86 22.09 -2.23
C THR A 143 -21.16 21.32 -2.41
N GLN A 144 -21.73 20.85 -1.31
CA GLN A 144 -22.94 20.03 -1.31
C GLN A 144 -23.98 20.64 -0.36
N MET A 145 -25.25 20.62 -0.77
CA MET A 145 -26.36 20.92 0.12
C MET A 145 -26.77 19.65 0.86
N VAL A 146 -26.99 19.76 2.17
CA VAL A 146 -27.49 18.65 2.97
C VAL A 146 -28.97 18.42 2.65
N ILE A 147 -29.34 17.20 2.28
CA ILE A 147 -30.74 16.83 2.03
C ILE A 147 -31.54 17.06 3.32
N GLY A 148 -32.58 17.89 3.25
CA GLY A 148 -33.45 18.23 4.38
C GLY A 148 -32.99 19.41 5.25
N GLY A 149 -31.93 20.12 4.87
CA GLY A 149 -31.47 21.34 5.56
C GLY A 149 -31.20 22.51 4.61
N THR A 150 -30.94 23.69 5.19
CA THR A 150 -30.45 24.89 4.47
C THR A 150 -28.92 25.00 4.50
N GLN A 151 -28.24 24.03 5.13
CA GLN A 151 -26.81 24.05 5.32
C GLN A 151 -26.08 23.56 4.07
N THR A 152 -25.02 24.27 3.72
CA THR A 152 -24.09 23.92 2.66
C THR A 152 -22.77 23.50 3.29
N VAL A 153 -22.28 22.31 2.92
CA VAL A 153 -20.99 21.79 3.39
C VAL A 153 -20.00 21.87 2.24
N SER A 154 -18.84 22.47 2.49
CA SER A 154 -17.73 22.53 1.54
C SER A 154 -16.55 21.72 2.06
N TYR A 155 -15.99 20.88 1.20
CA TYR A 155 -14.78 20.14 1.49
C TYR A 155 -13.81 20.24 0.30
N SER A 156 -12.52 20.12 0.61
CA SER A 156 -11.44 20.16 -0.38
C SER A 156 -10.77 18.80 -0.45
N GLU A 157 -10.61 18.29 -1.66
CA GLU A 157 -9.90 17.07 -1.96
C GLU A 157 -8.65 17.38 -2.81
N LEU A 158 -7.67 16.50 -2.70
CA LEU A 158 -6.55 16.39 -3.63
C LEU A 158 -6.78 15.17 -4.51
N SER A 159 -7.02 15.42 -5.80
CA SER A 159 -7.04 14.37 -6.82
C SER A 159 -5.62 14.19 -7.37
N ILE A 160 -5.13 12.95 -7.43
CA ILE A 160 -3.79 12.60 -7.92
C ILE A 160 -3.95 11.61 -9.07
N ALA A 161 -3.51 12.00 -10.27
CA ALA A 161 -3.47 11.14 -11.44
C ALA A 161 -2.01 10.73 -11.69
N ALA A 162 -1.70 9.44 -11.50
CA ALA A 162 -0.42 8.84 -11.85
C ALA A 162 -0.57 8.08 -13.17
N ILE A 163 0.11 8.57 -14.21
CA ILE A 163 0.12 8.01 -15.56
C ILE A 163 1.50 7.42 -15.79
N ASN A 164 1.54 6.12 -16.09
CA ASN A 164 2.77 5.43 -16.41
C ASN A 164 2.52 4.46 -17.56
N GLN A 165 2.92 4.87 -18.77
CA GLN A 165 2.73 4.08 -19.99
C GLN A 165 3.93 3.20 -20.35
N ASP A 166 4.84 2.95 -19.40
CA ASP A 166 5.92 2.00 -19.62
C ASP A 166 5.36 0.56 -19.75
N PRO A 167 5.98 -0.30 -20.58
CA PRO A 167 5.53 -1.68 -20.73
C PRO A 167 5.46 -2.43 -19.39
N GLY A 168 4.35 -3.11 -19.14
CA GLY A 168 4.13 -3.88 -17.89
C GLY A 168 3.56 -3.07 -16.72
N GLN A 169 3.33 -1.76 -16.89
CA GLN A 169 2.68 -0.92 -15.89
C GLN A 169 1.19 -0.74 -16.17
N THR A 170 0.40 -0.49 -15.12
CA THR A 170 -0.98 -0.02 -15.30
C THR A 170 -0.94 1.42 -15.85
N PRO A 171 -1.50 1.70 -17.04
CA PRO A 171 -1.29 2.98 -17.73
C PRO A 171 -1.69 4.22 -16.94
N ARG A 172 -2.71 4.09 -16.09
CA ARG A 172 -3.22 5.17 -15.25
C ARG A 172 -3.76 4.62 -13.94
N LYS A 173 -3.42 5.30 -12.84
CA LYS A 173 -4.00 5.12 -11.52
C LYS A 173 -4.41 6.48 -10.98
N ASP A 174 -5.62 6.58 -10.47
CA ASP A 174 -6.15 7.80 -9.88
C ASP A 174 -6.36 7.59 -8.38
N PHE A 175 -5.98 8.58 -7.58
CA PHE A 175 -6.15 8.59 -6.13
C PHE A 175 -6.89 9.86 -5.73
N THR A 176 -7.62 9.80 -4.63
CA THR A 176 -8.31 10.96 -4.06
C THR A 176 -8.11 10.94 -2.56
N TYR A 177 -7.56 12.04 -2.04
CA TYR A 177 -7.34 12.24 -0.62
C TYR A 177 -8.08 13.49 -0.16
N THR A 178 -8.46 13.55 1.12
CA THR A 178 -8.85 14.85 1.69
C THR A 178 -7.62 15.74 1.67
N LEU A 179 -7.78 17.01 1.31
CA LEU A 179 -6.64 17.93 1.21
C LEU A 179 -5.91 18.12 2.57
N SER A 180 -6.61 17.89 3.69
CA SER A 180 -6.04 17.89 5.06
C SER A 180 -5.10 16.72 5.32
N ASP A 181 -5.24 15.62 4.59
CA ASP A 181 -4.50 14.38 4.81
C ASP A 181 -3.18 14.36 4.02
N CYS A 182 -2.91 15.44 3.29
CA CYS A 182 -1.75 15.64 2.43
C CYS A 182 -0.83 16.74 2.97
N GLN A 183 0.48 16.48 3.00
CA GLN A 183 1.54 17.39 3.44
C GLN A 183 2.60 17.55 2.36
#